data_AF-A0A5B8UNN5-F1
#
_entry.id   AF-A0A5B8UNN5-F1
#
_cell.length_a   1.000
_cell.length_b   1.000
_cell.length_c   1.000
_cell.angle_alpha   90.00
_cell.angle_beta   90.00
_cell.angle_gamma   90.00
#
_symmetry.space_group_name_H-M   'P 1'
#
loop_
_entity.id
_entity.type
_entity.pdbx_description
1 polymer ?
#
loop_
_entity_poly.entity_id
_entity_poly.type
_entity_poly.pdbx_seq_one_letter_code
_entity_poly.pdbx_strand_id
1 'polypeptide(L)'
;MNNIDNTTVQKLGLRLSDKPINAQTAQASRIFEYPHLENVFVMESDLYGNAMPKDSCFLAFNGRNGLIGKHLSVATLVNSTVADIRRMVESNTDG
;
A
#
# COMPACT_ATOMS: atom_id res chain seq x y z
N MET A 1 -0.89 16.04 -6.54
CA MET A 1 -2.02 15.20 -7.00
C MET A 1 -2.02 13.98 -6.12
N ASN A 2 -3.13 13.70 -5.46
CA ASN A 2 -3.28 12.57 -4.56
C ASN A 2 -3.82 11.40 -5.41
N ASN A 3 -3.10 10.27 -5.45
CA ASN A 3 -3.53 9.09 -6.20
C ASN A 3 -4.67 8.36 -5.49
N ILE A 4 -4.68 8.39 -4.15
CA ILE A 4 -5.71 7.76 -3.33
C ILE A 4 -6.66 8.86 -2.83
N ASP A 5 -7.85 8.93 -3.41
CA ASP A 5 -8.85 9.92 -3.02
C ASP A 5 -9.55 9.58 -1.69
N ASN A 6 -10.21 10.57 -1.09
CA ASN A 6 -10.93 10.37 0.18
C ASN A 6 -12.04 9.32 0.06
N THR A 7 -12.67 9.20 -1.11
CA THR A 7 -13.70 8.19 -1.39
C THR A 7 -13.13 6.78 -1.23
N THR A 8 -11.95 6.53 -1.80
CA THR A 8 -11.21 5.27 -1.68
C THR A 8 -10.81 5.00 -0.25
N VAL A 9 -10.27 6.02 0.44
CA VAL A 9 -9.91 5.92 1.87
C VAL A 9 -11.12 5.49 2.70
N GLN A 10 -12.27 6.14 2.52
CA GLN A 10 -13.49 5.83 3.26
C GLN A 10 -14.05 4.45 2.91
N LYS A 11 -14.12 4.11 1.61
CA LYS A 11 -14.67 2.84 1.14
C LYS A 11 -13.91 1.63 1.68
N LEU A 12 -12.58 1.75 1.77
CA LEU A 12 -11.69 0.68 2.23
C LEU A 12 -11.33 0.79 3.73
N GLY A 13 -11.81 1.83 4.42
CA GLY A 13 -11.49 2.08 5.82
C GLY A 13 -10.01 2.39 6.08
N LEU A 14 -9.27 2.86 5.07
CA LEU A 14 -7.84 3.16 5.18
C LEU A 14 -7.59 4.20 6.27
N ARG A 15 -6.51 4.01 7.04
CA ARG A 15 -6.12 4.92 8.11
C ARG A 15 -4.76 5.51 7.82
N LEU A 16 -4.62 6.82 7.88
CA LEU A 16 -3.31 7.45 7.70
C LEU A 16 -2.36 6.92 8.79
N SER A 17 -1.16 6.54 8.37
CA SER A 17 -0.12 6.01 9.25
C SER A 17 1.01 7.03 9.37
N ASP A 18 1.50 7.22 10.59
CA ASP A 18 2.71 7.98 10.87
C ASP A 18 3.95 7.07 10.95
N LYS A 19 3.81 5.78 10.58
CA LYS A 19 4.93 4.82 10.61
C LYS A 19 5.95 5.18 9.54
N PRO A 20 7.26 5.15 9.86
CA PRO A 20 8.32 5.40 8.89
C PRO A 20 8.55 4.14 8.01
N ILE A 21 7.60 3.86 7.12
CA ILE A 21 7.65 2.69 6.22
C ILE A 21 8.61 2.92 5.06
N ASN A 22 8.69 4.16 4.54
CA ASN A 22 9.68 4.51 3.53
C ASN A 22 11.09 4.58 4.12
N ALA A 23 12.11 4.48 3.24
CA ALA A 23 13.49 4.79 3.55
C ALA A 23 13.62 6.21 4.13
N GLN A 24 14.57 6.43 5.04
CA GLN A 24 14.75 7.73 5.71
C GLN A 24 15.03 8.90 4.74
N THR A 25 15.51 8.60 3.54
CA THR A 25 15.77 9.57 2.47
C THR A 25 14.58 9.85 1.57
N ALA A 26 13.45 9.14 1.78
CA ALA A 26 12.27 9.26 0.96
C ALA A 26 11.58 10.62 1.17
N GLN A 27 11.06 11.19 0.09
CA GLN A 27 10.17 12.33 0.19
C GLN A 27 8.87 11.92 0.89
N ALA A 28 8.30 12.82 1.69
CA ALA A 28 7.05 12.57 2.39
C ALA A 28 5.93 12.19 1.41
N SER A 29 5.40 10.99 1.54
CA SER A 29 4.22 10.51 0.84
C SER A 29 3.19 10.01 1.85
N ARG A 30 1.92 9.93 1.45
CA ARG A 30 0.89 9.41 2.34
C ARG A 30 0.97 7.89 2.38
N ILE A 31 1.01 7.38 3.60
CA ILE A 31 1.03 5.96 3.92
C ILE A 31 -0.26 5.68 4.68
N PHE A 32 -0.97 4.64 4.27
CA PHE A 32 -2.19 4.22 4.89
C PHE A 32 -2.07 2.79 5.40
N GLU A 33 -2.55 2.51 6.60
CA GLU A 33 -2.76 1.15 7.07
C GLU A 33 -4.01 0.56 6.41
N TYR A 34 -3.91 -0.69 5.94
CA TYR A 34 -5.05 -1.46 5.48
C TYR A 34 -5.67 -2.19 6.68
N PRO A 35 -6.83 -1.73 7.20
CA PRO A 35 -7.30 -2.15 8.54
C PRO A 35 -7.68 -3.64 8.63
N HIS A 36 -7.84 -4.32 7.50
CA HIS A 36 -8.30 -5.71 7.45
C HIS A 36 -7.16 -6.72 7.44
N LEU A 37 -5.91 -6.29 7.30
CA LEU A 37 -4.72 -7.15 7.28
C LEU A 37 -3.59 -6.52 8.08
N GLU A 38 -2.97 -7.30 8.96
CA GLU A 38 -1.85 -6.82 9.77
C GLU A 38 -0.61 -6.54 8.92
N ASN A 39 0.08 -5.44 9.24
CA ASN A 39 1.32 -5.03 8.56
C ASN A 39 1.19 -4.89 7.04
N VAL A 40 -0.01 -4.56 6.56
CA VAL A 40 -0.26 -4.21 5.16
C VAL A 40 -0.52 -2.72 5.07
N PHE A 41 0.23 -2.06 4.17
CA PHE A 41 0.20 -0.63 3.97
C PHE A 41 -0.08 -0.30 2.51
N VAL A 42 -0.86 0.75 2.27
CA VAL A 42 -1.12 1.31 0.96
C VAL A 42 -0.42 2.66 0.89
N MET A 43 0.44 2.86 -0.09
CA MET A 43 1.34 4.00 -0.17
C MET A 43 1.18 4.71 -1.51
N GLU A 44 1.31 6.04 -1.51
CA GLU A 44 1.36 6.85 -2.73
C GLU A 44 2.78 6.97 -3.33
N SER A 45 3.76 6.34 -2.69
CA SER A 45 5.11 6.15 -3.20
C SER A 45 5.56 4.70 -2.97
N ASP A 46 6.66 4.30 -3.60
CA ASP A 46 7.34 3.05 -3.24
C ASP A 46 8.12 3.21 -1.93
N LEU A 47 8.79 2.13 -1.49
CA LEU A 47 9.62 2.12 -0.28
C LEU A 47 10.78 3.13 -0.30
N TYR A 48 11.23 3.58 -1.47
CA TYR A 48 12.34 4.52 -1.61
C TYR A 48 11.87 5.97 -1.74
N GLY A 49 10.56 6.21 -1.76
CA GLY A 49 9.96 7.53 -1.88
C GLY A 49 9.70 7.96 -3.32
N ASN A 50 9.83 7.07 -4.30
CA ASN A 50 9.46 7.37 -5.67
C ASN A 50 7.93 7.44 -5.76
N ALA A 51 7.41 8.59 -6.17
CA ALA A 51 5.97 8.80 -6.32
C ALA A 51 5.36 7.78 -7.28
N MET A 52 4.19 7.27 -6.92
CA MET A 52 3.46 6.34 -7.78
C MET A 52 2.89 7.07 -9.00
N PRO A 53 2.87 6.41 -10.18
CA PRO A 53 2.14 6.92 -11.34
C PRO A 53 0.69 7.22 -10.99
N LYS A 54 0.07 8.11 -11.76
CA LYS A 54 -1.34 8.47 -11.59
C LYS A 54 -2.22 7.21 -11.51
N ASP A 55 -3.22 7.25 -10.64
CA ASP A 55 -4.20 6.18 -10.43
C ASP A 55 -3.58 4.85 -9.98
N SER A 56 -2.35 4.90 -9.45
CA SER A 56 -1.62 3.76 -8.92
C SER A 56 -1.17 3.98 -7.48
N CYS A 57 -0.98 2.88 -6.76
CA CYS A 57 -0.47 2.86 -5.41
C CYS A 57 0.50 1.67 -5.23
N PHE A 58 1.19 1.68 -4.10
CA PHE A 58 2.11 0.63 -3.71
C PHE A 58 1.56 -0.08 -2.48
N LEU A 59 1.36 -1.39 -2.56
CA LEU A 59 0.96 -2.23 -1.43
C LEU A 59 2.22 -2.78 -0.78
N ALA A 60 2.59 -2.26 0.39
CA ALA A 60 3.72 -2.74 1.16
C ALA A 60 3.28 -3.72 2.25
N PHE A 61 4.06 -4.77 2.46
CA PHE A 61 3.78 -5.83 3.42
C PHE A 61 5.06 -6.59 3.79
N ASN A 62 5.03 -7.28 4.94
CA ASN A 62 6.16 -8.08 5.39
C ASN A 62 6.31 -9.33 4.53
N GLY A 63 7.42 -9.42 3.80
CA GLY A 63 7.90 -10.64 3.16
C GLY A 63 8.87 -11.42 4.06
N ARG A 64 9.38 -12.54 3.55
CA ARG A 64 10.29 -13.43 4.30
C ARG A 64 11.58 -12.76 4.76
N ASN A 65 12.13 -11.86 3.93
CA ASN A 65 13.41 -11.20 4.17
C ASN A 65 13.27 -9.71 4.53
N GLY A 66 12.07 -9.27 4.92
CA GLY A 66 11.80 -7.88 5.29
C GLY A 66 10.61 -7.30 4.53
N LEU A 67 10.46 -5.98 4.62
CA LEU A 67 9.38 -5.25 3.98
C LEU A 67 9.56 -5.27 2.46
N ILE A 68 8.54 -5.75 1.76
CA ILE A 68 8.46 -5.73 0.30
C ILE A 68 7.18 -5.02 -0.10
N GLY A 69 6.96 -4.85 -1.39
CA GLY A 69 5.65 -4.43 -1.85
C GLY A 69 5.44 -4.58 -3.34
N LYS A 70 4.22 -4.26 -3.75
CA LYS A 70 3.73 -4.50 -5.10
C LYS A 70 3.06 -3.24 -5.63
N HIS A 71 3.36 -2.92 -6.88
CA HIS A 71 2.64 -1.90 -7.63
C HIS A 71 1.24 -2.42 -8.00
N LEU A 72 0.21 -1.60 -7.78
CA LEU A 72 -1.16 -1.89 -8.19
C LEU A 72 -1.90 -0.61 -8.61
N SER A 73 -2.91 -0.77 -9.45
CA SER A 73 -3.83 0.33 -9.71
C SER A 73 -4.76 0.56 -8.51
N VAL A 74 -5.17 1.80 -8.29
CA VAL A 74 -6.17 2.15 -7.27
C VAL A 74 -7.51 1.49 -7.60
N ALA A 75 -7.85 1.36 -8.88
CA ALA A 75 -9.04 0.62 -9.31
C ALA A 75 -8.99 -0.86 -8.90
N THR A 76 -7.84 -1.52 -9.02
CA THR A 76 -7.65 -2.89 -8.53
C THR A 76 -7.85 -2.95 -7.02
N LEU A 77 -7.24 -2.04 -6.26
CA LEU A 77 -7.39 -1.99 -4.79
C LEU A 77 -8.86 -1.87 -4.38
N VAL A 78 -9.59 -0.95 -5.01
CA VAL A 78 -10.99 -0.62 -4.69
C VAL A 78 -11.97 -1.74 -5.03
N ASN A 79 -11.65 -2.56 -6.04
CA ASN A 79 -12.49 -3.66 -6.50
C ASN A 79 -12.05 -5.02 -5.93
N SER A 80 -10.90 -5.09 -5.25
CA SER A 80 -10.42 -6.33 -4.62
C SER A 80 -11.13 -6.59 -3.31
N THR A 81 -11.45 -7.85 -3.04
CA THR A 81 -11.89 -8.26 -1.71
C THR A 81 -10.70 -8.36 -0.75
N VAL A 82 -10.96 -8.40 0.55
CA VAL A 82 -9.91 -8.65 1.55
C VAL A 82 -9.19 -9.98 1.27
N ALA A 83 -9.91 -10.99 0.79
CA ALA A 83 -9.32 -12.29 0.42
C ALA A 83 -8.39 -12.17 -0.80
N ASP A 84 -8.73 -11.32 -1.78
CA ASP A 84 -7.87 -11.06 -2.93
C ASP A 84 -6.58 -10.36 -2.52
N ILE A 85 -6.67 -9.31 -1.69
CA ILE A 85 -5.49 -8.61 -1.15
C ILE A 85 -4.63 -9.55 -0.32
N ARG A 86 -5.23 -10.39 0.53
CA ARG A 86 -4.50 -11.40 1.31
C ARG A 86 -3.75 -12.36 0.39
N ARG A 87 -4.40 -12.90 -0.64
CA ARG A 87 -3.75 -13.78 -1.62
C ARG A 87 -2.61 -13.08 -2.36
N MET A 88 -2.74 -11.79 -2.66
CA MET A 88 -1.66 -11.00 -3.26
C MET A 88 -0.47 -10.89 -2.30
N VAL A 89 -0.69 -10.66 -1.01
CA VAL A 89 0.36 -10.61 0.02
C VAL A 89 1.06 -11.97 0.12
N GLU A 90 0.29 -13.05 0.36
CA GLU A 90 0.81 -14.42 0.57
C GLU A 90 1.55 -14.99 -0.65
N SER A 91 1.03 -14.78 -1.86
CA SER A 91 1.71 -15.26 -3.09
C SER A 91 3.06 -14.59 -3.36
N ASN A 92 3.35 -13.46 -2.71
CA ASN A 92 4.62 -12.74 -2.84
C ASN A 92 5.53 -12.98 -1.63
N THR A 93 5.08 -13.72 -0.60
CA THR A 93 5.94 -14.15 0.51
C THR A 93 6.67 -15.47 0.25
N ASP A 94 6.26 -16.24 -0.76
CA ASP A 94 6.85 -17.53 -1.14
C ASP A 94 8.03 -17.42 -2.14
N GLY A 95 8.62 -16.22 -2.29
CA GLY A 95 9.81 -15.97 -3.12
C GLY A 95 11.12 -16.35 -2.43
#